data_AF-A0A673CLS6-F1
#
_entry.id   AF-A0A673CLS6-F1
#
_cell.length_a   1.000
_cell.length_b   1.000
_cell.length_c   1.000
_cell.angle_alpha   90.00
_cell.angle_beta   90.00
_cell.angle_gamma   90.00
#
_symmetry.space_group_name_H-M   'P 1'
#
loop_
_entity.id
_entity.type
_entity.pdbx_description
1 polymer ?
#
loop_
_entity_poly.entity_id
_entity_poly.type
_entity_poly.pdbx_seq_one_letter_code
_entity_poly.pdbx_strand_id
1 'polypeptide(L)'
;MLGLLGMNWSSLSLIFFFPEVQCTVAAVQELHPVQGLLERFDAGPGCAARESGNKETHVIAVGRASNTIHLLLSSKVPVSWWIEAERLASDLTVLVQVSLHSSVQSNSVHLHIEMVHSLPFHPRVLHRWALRRHGNLSSLTHVTHANRVYVRLGEDPTMPAVCQLQSMFLSHNYMTSDLQPQEVQGCTPAPPGGNSPEVHVIKLHSAGSGLCGSLQVEVIVSLVPPTVHSNTQEIVLILSSSVPVNWAIAAHGVQGHVCVHVSSDNCFYILF
;
A
#
# COMPACT_ATOMS: atom_id res chain seq x y z
N MET A 1 -49.63 39.72 54.26
CA MET A 1 -50.13 38.34 54.12
C MET A 1 -49.48 37.77 52.87
N LEU A 2 -48.51 36.85 53.06
CA LEU A 2 -47.82 35.94 52.10
C LEU A 2 -47.38 36.54 50.74
N GLY A 3 -46.10 36.61 50.33
CA GLY A 3 -44.98 35.70 50.52
C GLY A 3 -44.77 34.85 49.25
N LEU A 4 -43.66 35.06 48.52
CA LEU A 4 -42.72 34.01 48.05
C LEU A 4 -41.63 34.58 47.12
N LEU A 5 -40.41 34.11 47.37
CA LEU A 5 -39.13 34.41 46.73
C LEU A 5 -38.95 33.67 45.39
N GLY A 6 -38.02 34.18 44.58
CA GLY A 6 -37.14 33.36 43.74
C GLY A 6 -37.24 33.69 42.24
N MET A 7 -36.18 33.65 41.45
CA MET A 7 -34.80 33.27 41.66
C MET A 7 -34.00 33.84 40.48
N ASN A 8 -32.78 34.26 40.82
CA ASN A 8 -31.76 34.80 39.96
C ASN A 8 -31.45 33.86 38.77
N TRP A 9 -31.46 34.38 37.54
CA TRP A 9 -30.97 33.65 36.36
C TRP A 9 -29.49 33.98 36.20
N SER A 10 -28.63 33.29 36.94
CA SER A 10 -27.20 33.28 36.68
C SER A 10 -26.96 32.52 35.39
N SER A 11 -26.61 33.24 34.32
CA SER A 11 -26.07 32.64 33.10
C SER A 11 -24.74 31.96 33.45
N LEU A 12 -24.78 30.64 33.64
CA LEU A 12 -23.58 29.80 33.74
C LEU A 12 -23.00 29.69 32.32
N SER A 13 -22.16 30.65 31.96
CA SER A 13 -21.25 30.51 30.84
C SER A 13 -20.24 29.43 31.23
N LEU A 14 -20.45 28.20 30.74
CA LEU A 14 -19.44 27.15 30.76
C LEU A 14 -18.29 27.60 29.85
N ILE A 15 -17.37 28.38 30.41
CA ILE A 15 -16.08 28.65 29.79
C ILE A 15 -15.30 27.34 29.89
N PHE A 16 -15.37 26.53 28.84
CA PHE A 16 -14.41 25.45 28.64
C PHE A 16 -13.06 26.09 28.37
N PHE A 17 -12.26 26.30 29.42
CA PHE A 17 -10.83 26.50 29.29
C PHE A 17 -10.24 25.17 28.83
N PHE A 18 -10.19 24.95 27.52
CA PHE A 18 -9.20 24.03 26.97
C PHE A 18 -7.86 24.75 27.10
N PRO A 19 -6.90 24.24 27.90
CA PRO A 19 -5.54 24.73 27.79
C PRO A 19 -5.13 24.52 26.34
N GLU A 20 -4.88 25.61 25.65
CA GLU A 20 -4.47 25.63 24.26
C GLU A 20 -3.12 24.92 24.21
N VAL A 21 -3.11 23.62 23.88
CA VAL A 21 -1.87 22.90 23.58
C VAL A 21 -1.39 23.47 22.24
N GLN A 22 -0.75 24.64 22.31
CA GLN A 22 -0.17 25.31 21.16
C GLN A 22 1.12 24.59 20.81
N CYS A 23 0.98 23.53 20.03
CA CYS A 23 2.09 23.07 19.23
C CYS A 23 2.19 24.00 18.00
N THR A 24 3.40 24.40 17.62
CA THR A 24 3.60 25.15 16.37
C THR A 24 3.68 24.17 15.21
N VAL A 25 2.74 24.26 14.27
CA VAL A 25 2.74 23.41 13.08
C VAL A 25 3.92 23.78 12.19
N ALA A 26 4.75 22.79 11.87
CA ALA A 26 5.90 22.93 11.00
C ALA A 26 6.01 21.75 10.04
N ALA A 27 6.89 21.87 9.03
CA ALA A 27 7.24 20.75 8.18
C ALA A 27 7.82 19.62 9.03
N VAL A 28 7.23 18.43 8.87
CA VAL A 28 7.57 17.23 9.61
C VAL A 28 8.93 16.70 9.16
N GLN A 29 9.79 16.37 10.14
CA GLN A 29 11.07 15.70 9.92
C GLN A 29 10.91 14.17 9.98
N GLU A 30 11.91 13.42 9.51
CA GLU A 30 11.88 11.95 9.38
C GLU A 30 11.47 11.19 10.66
N LEU A 31 11.70 11.78 11.84
CA LEU A 31 11.43 11.19 13.16
C LEU A 31 9.99 11.40 13.67
N HIS A 32 9.14 12.09 12.93
CA HIS A 32 7.76 12.27 13.33
C HIS A 32 6.97 10.96 13.20
N PRO A 33 6.05 10.66 14.14
CA PRO A 33 5.36 9.36 14.18
C PRO A 33 4.44 9.12 12.98
N VAL A 34 3.99 10.19 12.31
CA VAL A 34 3.16 10.11 11.11
C VAL A 34 3.96 10.55 9.89
N GLN A 35 4.04 9.68 8.89
CA GLN A 35 4.65 9.95 7.60
C GLN A 35 3.57 9.92 6.50
N GLY A 36 3.63 10.88 5.57
CA GLY A 36 2.71 10.95 4.43
C GLY A 36 3.34 10.29 3.21
N LEU A 37 2.59 9.44 2.53
CA LEU A 37 3.00 8.80 1.28
C LEU A 37 1.89 8.97 0.24
N LEU A 38 2.27 9.10 -1.03
CA LEU A 38 1.35 9.13 -2.16
C LEU A 38 1.74 8.05 -3.14
N GLU A 39 0.81 7.14 -3.40
CA GLU A 39 0.97 6.06 -4.36
C GLU A 39 0.26 6.41 -5.67
N ARG A 40 0.98 6.34 -6.79
CA ARG A 40 0.42 6.56 -8.13
C ARG A 40 0.52 5.28 -8.95
N PHE A 41 -0.61 4.82 -9.47
CA PHE A 41 -0.67 3.65 -10.34
C PHE A 41 -0.57 4.07 -11.79
N ASP A 42 0.32 3.43 -12.54
CA ASP A 42 0.51 3.68 -13.96
C ASP A 42 0.07 2.47 -14.79
N ALA A 43 -0.54 2.74 -15.94
CA ALA A 43 -0.86 1.74 -16.95
C ALA A 43 0.11 1.85 -18.12
N GLY A 44 0.58 0.71 -18.62
CA GLY A 44 1.51 0.65 -19.74
C GLY A 44 1.27 -0.58 -20.61
N PRO A 45 2.19 -0.91 -21.53
CA PRO A 45 2.05 -2.10 -22.34
C PRO A 45 2.06 -3.37 -21.49
N GLY A 46 1.10 -4.27 -21.74
CA GLY A 46 1.00 -5.48 -20.95
C GLY A 46 -0.04 -6.46 -21.47
N CYS A 47 -0.12 -7.61 -20.83
CA CYS A 47 -1.14 -8.62 -21.08
C CYS A 47 -1.26 -9.56 -19.89
N ALA A 48 -2.38 -10.26 -19.82
CA ALA A 48 -2.55 -11.42 -18.97
C ALA A 48 -3.23 -12.56 -19.73
N ALA A 49 -3.05 -13.78 -19.27
CA ALA A 49 -3.62 -14.98 -19.82
C ALA A 49 -3.86 -16.03 -18.74
N ARG A 50 -4.94 -16.80 -18.89
CA ARG A 50 -5.12 -18.04 -18.17
C ARG A 50 -4.15 -19.07 -18.71
N GLU A 51 -3.47 -19.76 -17.81
CA GLU A 51 -2.60 -20.86 -18.16
C GLU A 51 -3.43 -22.14 -18.38
N SER A 52 -2.92 -23.07 -19.19
CA SER A 52 -3.42 -24.44 -19.20
C SER A 52 -2.21 -25.38 -19.27
N GLY A 53 -1.84 -26.02 -18.16
CA GLY A 53 -0.78 -27.03 -18.11
C GLY A 53 0.23 -26.84 -16.99
N ASN A 54 1.19 -27.77 -16.86
CA ASN A 54 2.07 -27.93 -15.69
C ASN A 54 3.21 -26.87 -15.55
N LYS A 55 3.12 -25.67 -16.13
CA LYS A 55 4.19 -24.64 -16.05
C LYS A 55 3.63 -23.26 -16.26
N GLU A 56 4.26 -22.31 -15.61
CA GLU A 56 3.71 -21.00 -15.37
C GLU A 56 4.85 -19.96 -15.40
N THR A 57 4.81 -19.04 -16.39
CA THR A 57 5.82 -17.97 -16.55
C THR A 57 5.24 -16.56 -16.60
N HIS A 58 5.78 -15.63 -15.81
CA HIS A 58 5.49 -14.21 -15.98
C HIS A 58 6.72 -13.39 -16.28
N VAL A 59 6.46 -12.34 -17.04
CA VAL A 59 7.17 -11.08 -16.93
C VAL A 59 6.46 -10.31 -15.80
N ILE A 60 6.82 -10.73 -14.58
CA ILE A 60 6.32 -10.49 -13.20
C ILE A 60 5.05 -11.30 -12.71
N ALA A 61 5.34 -12.46 -12.05
CA ALA A 61 4.73 -13.61 -11.26
C ALA A 61 3.43 -14.46 -11.50
N VAL A 62 3.60 -15.78 -11.82
CA VAL A 62 2.70 -17.01 -11.93
C VAL A 62 2.13 -17.60 -10.66
N GLY A 63 0.86 -18.01 -10.59
CA GLY A 63 0.54 -19.19 -9.79
C GLY A 63 -0.92 -19.72 -9.87
N ARG A 64 -1.31 -20.66 -10.76
CA ARG A 64 -1.34 -22.11 -10.41
C ARG A 64 -1.57 -23.06 -11.60
N ALA A 65 -0.50 -23.74 -12.03
CA ALA A 65 -0.49 -25.17 -12.37
C ALA A 65 0.96 -25.71 -12.47
N SER A 66 1.72 -25.72 -11.36
CA SER A 66 2.82 -26.65 -10.98
C SER A 66 3.65 -26.06 -9.84
N ASN A 67 4.59 -26.83 -9.28
CA ASN A 67 5.33 -26.55 -8.04
C ASN A 67 6.36 -25.38 -8.12
N THR A 68 6.38 -24.57 -9.18
CA THR A 68 7.46 -23.58 -9.40
C THR A 68 6.94 -22.29 -10.06
N ILE A 69 7.31 -21.14 -9.49
CA ILE A 69 6.93 -19.81 -9.98
C ILE A 69 8.11 -19.19 -10.72
N HIS A 70 7.90 -18.69 -11.94
CA HIS A 70 8.93 -18.02 -12.73
C HIS A 70 8.70 -16.51 -12.81
N LEU A 71 9.67 -15.74 -12.30
CA LEU A 71 9.74 -14.29 -12.30
C LEU A 71 10.78 -13.80 -13.28
N LEU A 72 10.39 -13.03 -14.30
CA LEU A 72 11.30 -12.33 -15.19
C LEU A 72 11.33 -10.82 -14.90
N LEU A 73 12.45 -10.34 -14.37
CA LEU A 73 12.66 -8.96 -13.92
C LEU A 73 13.62 -8.23 -14.88
N SER A 74 13.06 -7.47 -15.82
CA SER A 74 13.83 -6.70 -16.80
C SER A 74 13.88 -5.22 -16.44
N SER A 75 15.09 -4.67 -16.35
CA SER A 75 15.36 -3.25 -16.12
C SER A 75 16.43 -2.73 -17.07
N LYS A 76 16.33 -1.42 -17.43
CA LYS A 76 17.37 -0.71 -18.21
C LYS A 76 18.62 -0.42 -17.38
N VAL A 77 18.43 -0.19 -16.09
CA VAL A 77 19.49 0.11 -15.11
C VAL A 77 19.51 -0.98 -14.05
N PRO A 78 20.64 -1.23 -13.37
CA PRO A 78 20.68 -2.15 -12.24
C PRO A 78 19.68 -1.72 -11.16
N VAL A 79 18.86 -2.67 -10.68
CA VAL A 79 17.86 -2.44 -9.63
C VAL A 79 18.07 -3.43 -8.50
N SER A 80 17.84 -2.98 -7.27
CA SER A 80 17.77 -3.86 -6.11
C SER A 80 16.32 -4.25 -5.87
N TRP A 81 15.99 -5.51 -6.11
CA TRP A 81 14.65 -6.06 -5.98
C TRP A 81 14.47 -6.69 -4.60
N TRP A 82 13.42 -6.28 -3.91
CA TRP A 82 12.99 -6.89 -2.66
C TRP A 82 11.65 -7.61 -2.89
N ILE A 83 11.64 -8.93 -2.70
CA ILE A 83 10.47 -9.77 -2.96
C ILE A 83 9.82 -10.15 -1.64
N GLU A 84 8.55 -9.79 -1.51
CA GLU A 84 7.68 -10.19 -0.40
C GLU A 84 6.55 -11.06 -0.92
N ALA A 85 6.31 -12.19 -0.25
CA ALA A 85 5.28 -13.13 -0.59
C ALA A 85 4.37 -13.33 0.62
N GLU A 86 3.08 -13.08 0.43
CA GLU A 86 2.05 -13.36 1.41
C GLU A 86 1.27 -14.62 1.02
N ARG A 87 0.99 -15.48 2.00
CA ARG A 87 0.15 -16.69 1.83
C ARG A 87 0.68 -17.66 0.76
N LEU A 88 1.96 -17.57 0.42
CA LEU A 88 2.63 -18.55 -0.42
C LEU A 88 3.01 -19.77 0.41
N ALA A 89 2.81 -20.97 -0.14
CA ALA A 89 3.19 -22.20 0.55
C ALA A 89 4.72 -22.25 0.73
N SER A 90 5.17 -22.66 1.92
CA SER A 90 6.59 -22.61 2.33
C SER A 90 7.50 -23.57 1.56
N ASP A 91 6.93 -24.53 0.83
CA ASP A 91 7.61 -25.51 0.00
C ASP A 91 7.86 -25.01 -1.44
N LEU A 92 7.27 -23.89 -1.84
CA LEU A 92 7.41 -23.34 -3.18
C LEU A 92 8.73 -22.57 -3.33
N THR A 93 9.48 -22.90 -4.39
CA THR A 93 10.66 -22.14 -4.80
C THR A 93 10.31 -21.21 -5.95
N VAL A 94 10.73 -19.95 -5.84
CA VAL A 94 10.52 -18.94 -6.88
C VAL A 94 11.81 -18.79 -7.69
N LEU A 95 11.75 -19.10 -8.98
CA LEU A 95 12.84 -18.85 -9.93
C LEU A 95 12.77 -17.40 -10.41
N VAL A 96 13.85 -16.64 -10.21
CA VAL A 96 13.98 -15.25 -10.60
C VAL A 96 15.05 -15.10 -11.67
N GLN A 97 14.64 -14.79 -12.89
CA GLN A 97 15.51 -14.37 -13.98
C GLN A 97 15.58 -12.84 -14.03
N VAL A 98 16.77 -12.27 -13.87
CA VAL A 98 16.92 -10.81 -13.70
C VAL A 98 18.02 -10.23 -14.61
N SER A 99 17.85 -8.96 -15.02
CA SER A 99 18.86 -8.19 -15.75
C SER A 99 20.21 -8.20 -15.02
N LEU A 100 21.32 -8.23 -15.79
CA LEU A 100 22.68 -8.22 -15.27
C LEU A 100 22.92 -7.06 -14.26
N HIS A 101 23.74 -7.32 -13.24
CA HIS A 101 24.11 -6.39 -12.15
C HIS A 101 22.97 -5.95 -11.22
N SER A 102 21.74 -6.38 -11.43
CA SER A 102 20.67 -6.21 -10.45
C SER A 102 20.86 -7.17 -9.27
N SER A 103 20.27 -6.84 -8.13
CA SER A 103 20.24 -7.72 -6.95
C SER A 103 18.81 -8.13 -6.63
N VAL A 104 18.63 -9.31 -6.04
CA VAL A 104 17.31 -9.82 -5.64
C VAL A 104 17.44 -10.40 -4.24
N GLN A 105 16.56 -9.98 -3.33
CA GLN A 105 16.52 -10.41 -1.95
C GLN A 105 15.07 -10.72 -1.52
N SER A 106 14.92 -11.61 -0.54
CA SER A 106 13.64 -11.89 0.11
C SER A 106 13.87 -12.43 1.51
N ASN A 107 12.97 -12.07 2.42
CA ASN A 107 12.88 -12.66 3.77
C ASN A 107 11.69 -13.62 3.93
N SER A 108 10.82 -13.74 2.92
CA SER A 108 9.53 -14.44 3.02
C SER A 108 9.45 -15.70 2.18
N VAL A 109 10.28 -15.84 1.14
CA VAL A 109 10.24 -16.97 0.21
C VAL A 109 11.64 -17.38 -0.24
N HIS A 110 11.83 -18.67 -0.51
CA HIS A 110 13.08 -19.19 -1.07
C HIS A 110 13.20 -18.84 -2.55
N LEU A 111 14.27 -18.12 -2.90
CA LEU A 111 14.55 -17.67 -4.26
C LEU A 111 15.66 -18.49 -4.92
N HIS A 112 15.46 -18.87 -6.17
CA HIS A 112 16.53 -19.31 -7.07
C HIS A 112 16.79 -18.20 -8.08
N ILE A 113 18.01 -17.65 -8.12
CA ILE A 113 18.31 -16.46 -8.93
C ILE A 113 19.17 -16.84 -10.14
N GLU A 114 18.75 -16.42 -11.33
CA GLU A 114 19.46 -16.58 -12.60
C GLU A 114 19.71 -15.21 -13.24
N MET A 115 20.97 -14.81 -13.34
CA MET A 115 21.35 -13.55 -14.00
C MET A 115 21.34 -13.74 -15.53
N VAL A 116 20.56 -12.92 -16.23
CA VAL A 116 20.42 -12.99 -17.69
C VAL A 116 21.19 -11.84 -18.35
N HIS A 117 22.29 -12.18 -19.02
CA HIS A 117 23.22 -11.21 -19.63
C HIS A 117 22.58 -10.28 -20.68
N SER A 118 21.59 -10.76 -21.44
CA SER A 118 20.95 -9.98 -22.51
C SER A 118 19.43 -10.08 -22.43
N LEU A 119 18.89 -9.64 -21.29
CA LEU A 119 17.45 -9.60 -21.09
C LEU A 119 16.83 -8.40 -21.83
N PRO A 120 15.92 -8.59 -22.81
CA PRO A 120 15.39 -7.48 -23.57
C PRO A 120 14.50 -6.59 -22.71
N PHE A 121 14.65 -5.27 -22.84
CA PHE A 121 13.77 -4.33 -22.13
C PHE A 121 12.49 -3.98 -22.92
N HIS A 122 12.57 -3.89 -24.25
CA HIS A 122 11.44 -3.45 -25.07
C HIS A 122 10.30 -4.48 -25.00
N PRO A 123 9.05 -4.09 -24.67
CA PRO A 123 7.99 -5.02 -24.27
C PRO A 123 7.67 -6.10 -25.32
N ARG A 124 7.54 -5.71 -26.60
CA ARG A 124 7.35 -6.67 -27.72
C ARG A 124 8.51 -7.66 -27.92
N VAL A 125 9.74 -7.26 -27.58
CA VAL A 125 10.92 -8.13 -27.72
C VAL A 125 11.01 -9.06 -26.52
N LEU A 126 10.77 -8.52 -25.32
CA LEU A 126 10.73 -9.26 -24.06
C LEU A 126 9.62 -10.32 -24.06
N HIS A 127 8.42 -9.97 -24.50
CA HIS A 127 7.30 -10.90 -24.69
C HIS A 127 7.68 -12.11 -25.56
N ARG A 128 8.25 -11.86 -26.75
CA ARG A 128 8.72 -12.92 -27.66
C ARG A 128 9.91 -13.69 -27.11
N TRP A 129 10.76 -13.08 -26.29
CA TRP A 129 11.87 -13.76 -25.63
C TRP A 129 11.34 -14.72 -24.56
N ALA A 130 10.41 -14.28 -23.72
CA ALA A 130 9.80 -15.07 -22.66
C ALA A 130 9.05 -16.28 -23.22
N LEU A 131 8.19 -16.06 -24.23
CA LEU A 131 7.48 -17.15 -24.92
C LEU A 131 8.43 -18.16 -25.57
N ARG A 132 9.56 -17.73 -26.14
CA ARG A 132 10.53 -18.66 -26.73
C ARG A 132 11.29 -19.49 -25.70
N ARG A 133 11.60 -18.91 -24.53
CA ARG A 133 12.36 -19.59 -23.47
C ARG A 133 11.49 -20.53 -22.64
N HIS A 134 10.24 -20.13 -22.38
CA HIS A 134 9.39 -20.81 -21.41
C HIS A 134 8.13 -21.46 -22.02
N GLY A 135 7.82 -21.16 -23.29
CA GLY A 135 6.71 -21.76 -24.02
C GLY A 135 5.37 -21.04 -23.82
N ASN A 136 5.09 -20.60 -22.60
CA ASN A 136 3.88 -19.88 -22.22
C ASN A 136 4.21 -18.61 -21.43
N LEU A 137 3.18 -17.76 -21.31
CA LEU A 137 3.26 -16.52 -20.57
C LEU A 137 1.85 -16.18 -20.08
N SER A 138 1.70 -15.99 -18.78
CA SER A 138 0.41 -15.67 -18.15
C SER A 138 0.28 -14.20 -17.78
N SER A 139 1.36 -13.45 -17.57
CA SER A 139 1.28 -11.99 -17.63
C SER A 139 2.59 -11.32 -18.01
N LEU A 140 2.44 -10.10 -18.51
CA LEU A 140 3.50 -9.14 -18.73
C LEU A 140 2.99 -7.76 -18.36
N THR A 141 3.74 -7.06 -17.51
CA THR A 141 3.49 -5.64 -17.21
C THR A 141 4.76 -4.84 -17.49
N HIS A 142 4.66 -3.80 -18.30
CA HIS A 142 5.75 -2.88 -18.58
C HIS A 142 5.35 -1.44 -18.25
N VAL A 143 6.14 -0.80 -17.39
CA VAL A 143 6.02 0.61 -17.03
C VAL A 143 7.34 1.34 -17.20
N THR A 144 7.27 2.65 -17.35
CA THR A 144 8.45 3.50 -17.48
C THR A 144 9.08 3.81 -16.13
N HIS A 145 8.27 3.95 -15.09
CA HIS A 145 8.69 4.29 -13.73
C HIS A 145 7.76 3.58 -12.74
N ALA A 146 8.34 2.89 -11.76
CA ALA A 146 7.65 2.29 -10.62
C ALA A 146 8.69 1.89 -9.58
N ASN A 147 8.31 1.96 -8.30
CA ASN A 147 9.11 1.44 -7.18
C ASN A 147 8.36 0.36 -6.37
N ARG A 148 7.10 0.08 -6.74
CA ARG A 148 6.28 -0.98 -6.17
C ARG A 148 5.63 -1.79 -7.29
N VAL A 149 5.58 -3.09 -7.10
CA VAL A 149 4.97 -4.03 -8.05
C VAL A 149 4.16 -5.05 -7.26
N TYR A 150 2.89 -5.19 -7.63
CA TYR A 150 1.93 -6.08 -6.99
C TYR A 150 1.48 -7.12 -8.01
N VAL A 151 1.64 -8.39 -7.62
CA VAL A 151 1.25 -9.51 -8.46
C VAL A 151 0.41 -10.48 -7.67
N ARG A 152 -0.82 -10.66 -8.12
CA ARG A 152 -1.71 -11.68 -7.59
C ARG A 152 -1.50 -12.98 -8.35
N LEU A 153 -1.05 -13.99 -7.62
CA LEU A 153 -0.92 -15.35 -8.12
C LEU A 153 -2.30 -16.02 -8.15
N GLY A 154 -2.61 -16.73 -9.23
CA GLY A 154 -3.87 -17.46 -9.40
C GLY A 154 -4.22 -17.63 -10.87
N GLU A 155 -4.83 -18.77 -11.24
CA GLU A 155 -5.60 -18.82 -12.48
C GLU A 155 -6.84 -17.92 -12.33
N ASP A 156 -6.97 -16.94 -13.21
CA ASP A 156 -8.17 -16.13 -13.34
C ASP A 156 -8.96 -16.61 -14.56
N PRO A 157 -10.14 -17.23 -14.38
CA PRO A 157 -10.91 -17.79 -15.49
C PRO A 157 -11.43 -16.72 -16.46
N THR A 158 -11.43 -15.45 -16.05
CA THR A 158 -11.82 -14.31 -16.91
C THR A 158 -10.73 -13.91 -17.90
N MET A 159 -9.49 -14.36 -17.69
CA MET A 159 -8.35 -14.04 -18.55
C MET A 159 -8.36 -14.86 -19.85
N PRO A 160 -7.86 -14.28 -20.97
CA PRO A 160 -7.79 -14.97 -22.26
C PRO A 160 -6.79 -16.14 -22.21
N ALA A 161 -6.88 -17.12 -23.12
CA ALA A 161 -5.95 -18.25 -23.14
C ALA A 161 -4.52 -17.91 -23.57
N VAL A 162 -4.29 -16.71 -24.12
CA VAL A 162 -2.98 -16.28 -24.65
C VAL A 162 -2.71 -14.84 -24.26
N CYS A 163 -1.49 -14.55 -23.81
CA CYS A 163 -1.08 -13.22 -23.40
C CYS A 163 -0.83 -12.37 -24.65
N GLN A 164 -1.86 -11.64 -25.09
CA GLN A 164 -1.81 -10.74 -26.24
C GLN A 164 -1.44 -9.34 -25.78
N LEU A 165 -0.26 -8.87 -26.15
CA LEU A 165 0.27 -7.58 -25.70
C LEU A 165 -0.60 -6.40 -26.16
N GLN A 166 -1.14 -5.67 -25.19
CA GLN A 166 -1.91 -4.43 -25.35
C GLN A 166 -1.00 -3.22 -25.14
N SER A 167 -1.36 -2.07 -25.70
CA SER A 167 -0.63 -0.80 -25.49
C SER A 167 -0.90 -0.18 -24.13
N MET A 168 -2.14 -0.31 -23.65
CA MET A 168 -2.60 0.16 -22.34
C MET A 168 -3.27 -1.01 -21.64
N PHE A 169 -2.54 -1.64 -20.73
CA PHE A 169 -3.00 -2.75 -19.92
C PHE A 169 -3.09 -2.29 -18.47
N LEU A 170 -4.26 -2.47 -17.86
CA LEU A 170 -4.50 -2.21 -16.45
C LEU A 170 -5.30 -3.38 -15.89
N SER A 171 -4.76 -4.01 -14.85
CA SER A 171 -5.40 -5.11 -14.16
C SER A 171 -5.15 -4.99 -12.68
N HIS A 172 -6.19 -5.18 -11.87
CA HIS A 172 -6.05 -5.22 -10.40
C HIS A 172 -5.18 -6.39 -9.91
N ASN A 173 -4.96 -7.41 -10.74
CA ASN A 173 -4.10 -8.55 -10.41
C ASN A 173 -2.62 -8.27 -10.69
N TYR A 174 -2.32 -7.28 -11.55
CA TYR A 174 -0.97 -6.98 -12.02
C TYR A 174 -0.80 -5.47 -12.04
N MET A 175 -0.41 -4.91 -10.89
CA MET A 175 -0.33 -3.48 -10.69
C MET A 175 1.11 -3.05 -10.45
N THR A 176 1.43 -1.87 -10.93
CA THR A 176 2.70 -1.20 -10.67
C THR A 176 2.40 0.22 -10.22
N SER A 177 3.14 0.68 -9.24
CA SER A 177 2.96 2.02 -8.72
C SER A 177 4.29 2.67 -8.34
N ASP A 178 4.22 3.99 -8.23
CA ASP A 178 5.27 4.84 -7.68
C ASP A 178 4.79 5.44 -6.36
N LEU A 179 5.39 4.98 -5.27
CA LEU A 179 5.13 5.40 -3.90
C LEU A 179 6.15 6.49 -3.50
N GLN A 180 5.67 7.70 -3.30
CA GLN A 180 6.52 8.86 -3.00
C GLN A 180 6.21 9.46 -1.63
N PRO A 181 7.23 9.82 -0.83
CA PRO A 181 7.04 10.63 0.37
C PRO A 181 6.34 11.95 0.06
N GLN A 182 5.43 12.37 0.93
CA GLN A 182 4.75 13.65 0.87
C GLN A 182 5.16 14.51 2.06
N GLU A 183 5.28 15.81 1.83
CA GLU A 183 5.48 16.76 2.91
C GLU A 183 4.24 16.75 3.82
N VAL A 184 4.47 16.49 5.10
CA VAL A 184 3.43 16.57 6.13
C VAL A 184 3.72 17.79 6.99
N GLN A 185 2.68 18.52 7.34
CA GLN A 185 2.76 19.58 8.33
C GLN A 185 2.16 19.05 9.62
N GLY A 186 2.90 19.20 10.72
CA GLY A 186 2.54 18.57 11.97
C GLY A 186 3.32 19.12 13.14
N CYS A 187 3.04 18.53 14.28
CA CYS A 187 3.66 18.85 15.54
C CYS A 187 3.50 17.67 16.50
N THR A 188 4.45 17.51 17.41
CA THR A 188 4.34 16.51 18.48
C THR A 188 4.35 17.26 19.80
N PRO A 189 3.27 17.22 20.59
CA PRO A 189 3.30 17.75 21.96
C PRO A 189 4.36 17.02 22.78
N ALA A 190 4.81 17.61 23.88
CA ALA A 190 5.65 16.89 24.85
C ALA A 190 4.95 15.58 25.24
N PRO A 191 5.70 14.46 25.36
CA PRO A 191 5.10 13.15 25.63
C PRO A 191 4.25 13.24 26.90
N PRO A 192 2.98 12.82 26.85
CA PRO A 192 2.13 12.87 28.02
C PRO A 192 2.74 11.98 29.10
N GLY A 193 2.88 12.51 30.32
CA GLY A 193 3.27 11.70 31.47
C GLY A 193 2.11 10.78 31.88
N GLY A 194 2.35 9.46 31.95
CA GLY A 194 1.40 8.46 32.46
C GLY A 194 0.85 7.48 31.40
N ASN A 195 -0.15 6.67 31.78
CA ASN A 195 -0.81 5.67 30.92
C ASN A 195 -1.90 6.27 30.01
N SER A 196 -1.70 7.48 29.48
CA SER A 196 -2.68 8.11 28.59
C SER A 196 -2.73 7.43 27.21
N PRO A 197 -3.89 7.40 26.54
CA PRO A 197 -3.99 6.88 25.18
C PRO A 197 -3.16 7.72 24.21
N GLU A 198 -2.60 7.07 23.18
CA GLU A 198 -1.86 7.73 22.11
C GLU A 198 -2.85 8.26 21.07
N VAL A 199 -2.94 9.58 20.97
CA VAL A 199 -3.92 10.26 20.11
C VAL A 199 -3.23 10.84 18.88
N HIS A 200 -3.67 10.43 17.69
CA HIS A 200 -3.20 10.97 16.41
C HIS A 200 -4.32 11.70 15.68
N VAL A 201 -4.06 12.95 15.30
CA VAL A 201 -4.98 13.77 14.51
C VAL A 201 -4.42 13.88 13.08
N ILE A 202 -5.14 13.32 12.11
CA ILE A 202 -4.75 13.33 10.70
C ILE A 202 -5.79 14.09 9.91
N LYS A 203 -5.37 15.20 9.30
CA LYS A 203 -6.21 16.03 8.45
C LYS A 203 -5.68 16.02 7.01
N LEU A 204 -6.45 15.42 6.11
CA LEU A 204 -6.13 15.38 4.69
C LEU A 204 -6.69 16.62 3.97
N HIS A 205 -5.84 17.34 3.25
CA HIS A 205 -6.27 18.52 2.48
C HIS A 205 -6.75 18.17 1.07
N SER A 206 -6.08 17.21 0.42
CA SER A 206 -6.41 16.72 -0.91
C SER A 206 -6.07 15.25 -1.00
N ALA A 207 -6.90 14.49 -1.70
CA ALA A 207 -6.56 13.17 -2.19
C ALA A 207 -6.04 13.31 -3.63
N GLY A 208 -5.15 12.42 -4.07
CA GLY A 208 -4.59 12.48 -5.42
C GLY A 208 -5.64 12.50 -6.53
N SER A 209 -5.24 12.92 -7.73
CA SER A 209 -6.11 12.88 -8.91
C SER A 209 -6.25 11.45 -9.42
N GLY A 210 -7.40 10.81 -9.19
CA GLY A 210 -7.68 9.51 -9.78
C GLY A 210 -7.70 9.57 -11.31
N LEU A 211 -7.24 8.51 -11.98
CA LEU A 211 -7.22 8.39 -13.45
C LEU A 211 -8.63 8.46 -14.10
N CYS A 212 -9.71 8.48 -13.31
CA CYS A 212 -11.09 8.41 -13.80
C CYS A 212 -12.12 9.21 -12.97
N GLY A 213 -11.74 10.26 -12.22
CA GLY A 213 -12.66 11.29 -11.69
C GLY A 213 -13.92 10.86 -10.89
N SER A 214 -14.13 9.57 -10.61
CA SER A 214 -15.42 9.00 -10.20
C SER A 214 -15.30 7.91 -9.12
N LEU A 215 -14.08 7.52 -8.72
CA LEU A 215 -13.88 6.66 -7.56
C LEU A 215 -13.44 7.51 -6.38
N GLN A 216 -14.12 7.34 -5.25
CA GLN A 216 -13.64 7.83 -3.96
C GLN A 216 -12.23 7.26 -3.74
N VAL A 217 -11.26 8.13 -3.49
CA VAL A 217 -9.87 7.74 -3.27
C VAL A 217 -9.79 7.02 -1.93
N GLU A 218 -9.17 5.86 -1.92
CA GLU A 218 -8.87 5.13 -0.69
C GLU A 218 -7.60 5.71 -0.05
N VAL A 219 -7.67 5.99 1.25
CA VAL A 219 -6.56 6.51 2.04
C VAL A 219 -6.26 5.50 3.14
N ILE A 220 -5.07 4.91 3.07
CA ILE A 220 -4.65 3.86 3.98
C ILE A 220 -3.88 4.48 5.15
N VAL A 221 -4.29 4.17 6.38
CA VAL A 221 -3.56 4.50 7.60
C VAL A 221 -2.98 3.20 8.15
N SER A 222 -1.67 3.01 7.97
CA SER A 222 -0.95 1.83 8.48
C SER A 222 -0.36 2.12 9.85
N LEU A 223 -0.82 1.40 10.88
CA LEU A 223 -0.25 1.43 12.22
C LEU A 223 0.89 0.43 12.29
N VAL A 224 2.11 0.91 12.56
CA VAL A 224 3.30 0.08 12.69
C VAL A 224 3.77 0.11 14.14
N PRO A 225 3.81 -1.04 14.84
CA PRO A 225 4.29 -1.07 16.23
C PRO A 225 5.76 -0.64 16.31
N PRO A 226 6.14 0.21 17.29
CA PRO A 226 7.53 0.65 17.44
C PRO A 226 8.48 -0.48 17.87
N THR A 227 7.96 -1.54 18.50
CA THR A 227 8.73 -2.76 18.85
C THR A 227 7.84 -4.00 18.75
N VAL A 228 8.45 -5.17 18.46
CA VAL A 228 7.80 -6.48 18.33
C VAL A 228 7.10 -6.95 19.63
N HIS A 229 7.38 -6.27 20.75
CA HIS A 229 6.83 -6.54 22.08
C HIS A 229 6.34 -5.25 22.75
N SER A 230 5.53 -4.46 22.05
CA SER A 230 4.85 -3.32 22.66
C SER A 230 3.81 -3.80 23.68
N ASN A 231 3.77 -3.16 24.85
CA ASN A 231 2.66 -3.32 25.79
C ASN A 231 1.33 -3.00 25.09
N THR A 232 0.22 -3.51 25.64
CA THR A 232 -1.13 -3.17 25.18
C THR A 232 -1.31 -1.64 25.11
N GLN A 233 -1.48 -1.10 23.91
CA GLN A 233 -1.64 0.33 23.67
C GLN A 233 -3.11 0.67 23.40
N GLU A 234 -3.55 1.82 23.92
CA GLU A 234 -4.82 2.43 23.54
C GLU A 234 -4.52 3.55 22.55
N ILE A 235 -4.91 3.35 21.29
CA ILE A 235 -4.65 4.27 20.18
C ILE A 235 -5.96 4.91 19.76
N VAL A 236 -5.98 6.23 19.65
CA VAL A 236 -7.13 7.00 19.17
C VAL A 236 -6.74 7.72 17.88
N LEU A 237 -7.43 7.41 16.79
CA LEU A 237 -7.27 8.07 15.50
C LEU A 237 -8.42 9.05 15.27
N ILE A 238 -8.09 10.31 15.00
CA ILE A 238 -9.05 11.34 14.59
C ILE A 238 -8.75 11.70 13.14
N LEU A 239 -9.61 11.25 12.23
CA LEU A 239 -9.43 11.36 10.79
C LEU A 239 -10.41 12.39 10.21
N SER A 240 -9.87 13.38 9.51
CA SER A 240 -10.65 14.41 8.82
C SER A 240 -10.10 14.62 7.42
N SER A 241 -10.97 14.92 6.46
CA SER A 241 -10.57 15.21 5.08
C SER A 241 -11.39 16.37 4.51
N SER A 242 -10.75 17.25 3.74
CA SER A 242 -11.41 18.30 2.96
C SER A 242 -12.05 17.78 1.67
N VAL A 243 -11.76 16.53 1.28
CA VAL A 243 -12.31 15.86 0.09
C VAL A 243 -12.90 14.49 0.47
N PRO A 244 -13.92 13.99 -0.25
CA PRO A 244 -14.50 12.68 0.04
C PRO A 244 -13.48 11.55 -0.18
N VAL A 245 -13.22 10.76 0.86
CA VAL A 245 -12.30 9.61 0.82
C VAL A 245 -12.86 8.43 1.59
N ASN A 246 -12.35 7.24 1.26
CA ASN A 246 -12.56 6.04 2.06
C ASN A 246 -11.31 5.78 2.90
N TRP A 247 -11.45 5.72 4.22
CA TRP A 247 -10.35 5.42 5.12
C TRP A 247 -10.21 3.92 5.34
N ALA A 248 -9.04 3.38 5.03
CA ALA A 248 -8.68 2.00 5.32
C ALA A 248 -7.64 1.98 6.45
N ILE A 249 -7.99 1.46 7.62
CA ILE A 249 -7.06 1.40 8.76
C ILE A 249 -6.42 0.01 8.78
N ALA A 250 -5.12 -0.08 8.52
CA ALA A 250 -4.36 -1.32 8.60
C ALA A 250 -3.62 -1.38 9.95
N ALA A 251 -4.00 -2.29 10.83
CA ALA A 251 -3.50 -2.38 12.20
C ALA A 251 -2.69 -3.66 12.47
N HIS A 252 -1.88 -4.08 11.49
CA HIS A 252 -1.12 -5.33 11.58
C HIS A 252 -0.11 -5.33 12.72
N GLY A 253 -0.20 -6.31 13.61
CA GLY A 253 0.72 -6.47 14.74
C GLY A 253 0.47 -5.53 15.92
N VAL A 254 -0.56 -4.68 15.87
CA VAL A 254 -0.96 -3.82 16.99
C VAL A 254 -1.64 -4.68 18.06
N GLN A 255 -1.14 -4.64 19.29
CA GLN A 255 -1.79 -5.26 20.45
C GLN A 255 -2.46 -4.19 21.30
N GLY A 256 -3.79 -4.19 21.36
CA GLY A 256 -4.56 -3.23 22.16
C GLY A 256 -5.86 -2.78 21.53
N HIS A 257 -6.31 -1.57 21.87
CA HIS A 257 -7.58 -1.01 21.41
C HIS A 257 -7.30 0.14 20.44
N VAL A 258 -7.97 0.11 19.29
CA VAL A 258 -7.93 1.19 18.29
C VAL A 258 -9.31 1.82 18.20
N CYS A 259 -9.41 3.07 18.63
CA CYS A 259 -10.63 3.89 18.52
C CYS A 259 -10.48 4.84 17.33
N VAL A 260 -11.46 4.85 16.41
CA VAL A 260 -11.41 5.68 15.20
C VAL A 260 -12.59 6.64 15.20
N HIS A 261 -12.28 7.94 15.09
CA HIS A 261 -13.25 9.01 14.88
C HIS A 261 -13.05 9.58 13.48
N VAL A 262 -14.11 9.57 12.68
CA VAL A 262 -14.09 10.07 11.30
C VAL A 262 -15.14 11.17 11.13
N SER A 263 -14.83 12.22 10.37
CA SER A 263 -15.83 13.23 10.00
C SER A 263 -17.02 12.61 9.25
N SER A 264 -18.23 13.14 9.46
CA SER A 264 -19.53 12.53 9.07
C SER A 264 -19.69 12.10 7.62
N ASP A 265 -18.90 12.64 6.70
CA ASP A 265 -19.05 12.45 5.25
C ASP A 265 -18.06 11.42 4.67
N ASN A 266 -17.25 10.78 5.52
CA ASN A 266 -16.25 9.78 5.10
C ASN A 266 -16.60 8.39 5.68
N CYS A 267 -16.49 7.35 4.85
CA CYS A 267 -16.60 5.96 5.29
C CYS A 267 -15.24 5.43 5.77
N PHE A 268 -15.26 4.43 6.66
CA PHE A 268 -14.05 3.73 7.07
C PHE A 268 -14.27 2.25 7.31
N TYR A 269 -13.20 1.47 7.23
CA TYR A 269 -13.14 0.07 7.67
C TYR A 269 -11.74 -0.25 8.20
N ILE A 270 -11.65 -1.33 8.98
CA ILE A 270 -10.41 -1.76 9.64
C ILE A 270 -9.98 -3.11 9.06
N LEU A 271 -8.71 -3.21 8.69
CA LEU A 271 -8.01 -4.40 8.25
C LEU A 271 -7.07 -4.86 9.37
N PHE A 272 -7.25 -6.11 9.83
CA PHE A 272 -6.45 -6.74 10.87
C PHE A 272 -5.45 -7.72 10.27
#